data_AF-A0A815X5E0-F1
#
_entry.id   AF-A0A815X5E0-F1
#
_cell.length_a   1.000
_cell.length_b   1.000
_cell.length_c   1.000
_cell.angle_alpha   90.00
_cell.angle_beta   90.00
_cell.angle_gamma   90.00
#
_symmetry.space_group_name_H-M   'P 1'
#
loop_
_entity.id
_entity.type
_entity.pdbx_description
1 polymer ?
#
loop_
_entity_poly.entity_id
_entity_poly.type
_entity_poly.pdbx_seq_one_letter_code
_entity_poly.pdbx_strand_id
1 'polypeptide(L)'
;MLAIIICTVILILIGAAIGIALGVSLNRNTGSFRWNPTGIVVLGNGTAGSESNQLNRPFGIYIDNNDILYITDFGNNRIQKMILSTGVITTIAGNITAGNSNTQLNGPEFVYPDGNQNIYVPDYYNYRIQRFPSGSLIGTTIAGTGTPGNATNQFNGIKNIWLDSSYQYLYEVESLNNRVMRFSTNSINGTAGTVVAGGNNPGNNTDQLNNPQGIYYDTSSNSMYIANYGGHTIIKWIPGASNGSVVAGTSGQSGNTSSLLNSPLDVRVDQYQNIYVADSRNFRIQRFCVKNGNQGTTIAGGNGAGNSTIHLAQPRSLHFDSQMNLYVSDTTNHRIIKFVKV
;
A
#
# COMPACT_ATOMS: atom_id res chain seq x y z
N MET A 1 -26.51 45.48 46.30
CA MET A 1 -25.44 44.53 45.92
C MET A 1 -25.74 43.23 46.64
N LEU A 2 -25.93 42.14 45.88
CA LEU A 2 -26.38 40.80 46.28
C LEU A 2 -27.86 40.68 46.73
N ALA A 3 -28.70 40.19 45.81
CA ALA A 3 -30.02 39.64 46.12
C ALA A 3 -30.00 38.14 45.79
N ILE A 4 -30.19 37.33 46.82
CA ILE A 4 -30.54 35.91 46.77
C ILE A 4 -32.06 35.86 46.61
N ILE A 5 -32.58 35.21 45.56
CA ILE A 5 -33.98 34.80 45.49
C ILE A 5 -34.03 33.30 45.19
N ILE A 6 -34.63 32.59 46.13
CA ILE A 6 -34.95 31.17 46.14
C ILE A 6 -36.26 30.96 45.37
N CYS A 7 -36.23 30.01 44.44
CA CYS A 7 -37.24 29.01 44.10
C CYS A 7 -38.72 29.28 44.47
N THR A 8 -39.59 29.30 43.46
CA THR A 8 -40.93 28.67 43.59
C THR A 8 -41.29 28.03 42.25
N VAL A 9 -41.45 26.72 42.28
CA VAL A 9 -41.92 25.85 41.19
C VAL A 9 -43.44 25.89 41.17
N ILE A 10 -44.06 26.12 40.01
CA ILE A 10 -45.38 25.56 39.69
C ILE A 10 -45.28 24.80 38.38
N LEU A 11 -45.49 23.49 38.53
CA LEU A 11 -45.58 22.46 37.52
C LEU A 11 -47.02 22.45 36.98
N ILE A 12 -47.21 22.50 35.66
CA ILE A 12 -48.40 21.95 35.00
C ILE A 12 -47.91 21.07 33.85
N LEU A 13 -48.08 19.75 34.03
CA LEU A 13 -47.95 18.69 33.03
C LEU A 13 -48.96 18.94 31.88
N ILE A 14 -48.76 18.50 30.63
CA ILE A 14 -48.85 17.10 30.17
C ILE A 14 -48.32 17.05 28.72
N GLY A 15 -47.49 16.04 28.41
CA GLY A 15 -47.17 15.69 27.02
C GLY A 15 -45.88 14.90 26.89
N ALA A 16 -45.92 13.61 27.20
CA ALA A 16 -44.79 12.71 27.07
C ALA A 16 -44.35 12.56 25.60
N ALA A 17 -43.12 12.96 25.32
CA ALA A 17 -42.30 12.38 24.26
C ALA A 17 -40.88 12.26 24.80
N ILE A 18 -40.46 11.02 25.06
CA ILE A 18 -39.08 10.66 25.39
C ILE A 18 -38.24 10.95 24.15
N GLY A 19 -37.73 12.17 24.04
CA GLY A 19 -36.66 12.52 23.12
C GLY A 19 -35.34 12.20 23.78
N ILE A 20 -34.85 10.96 23.60
CA ILE A 20 -33.42 10.69 23.78
C ILE A 20 -32.73 11.56 22.73
N ALA A 21 -32.18 12.70 23.17
CA ALA A 21 -31.22 13.45 22.39
C ALA A 21 -29.95 12.61 22.31
N LEU A 22 -29.95 11.63 21.39
CA LEU A 22 -28.71 11.11 20.81
C LEU A 22 -28.07 12.29 20.10
N GLY A 23 -27.26 13.03 20.84
CA GLY A 23 -26.26 13.93 20.30
C GLY A 23 -25.26 13.12 19.50
N VAL A 24 -25.68 12.64 18.32
CA VAL A 24 -24.74 12.30 17.26
C VAL A 24 -24.17 13.65 16.84
N SER A 25 -23.07 14.03 17.47
CA SER A 25 -22.13 14.95 16.86
C SER A 25 -21.79 14.36 15.50
N LEU A 26 -22.50 14.80 14.46
CA LEU A 26 -22.13 14.59 13.09
C LEU A 26 -20.86 15.41 12.89
N ASN A 27 -19.74 14.80 13.26
CA ASN A 27 -18.42 15.36 13.02
C ASN A 27 -18.19 15.24 11.50
N ARG A 28 -18.68 16.24 10.74
CA ARG A 28 -18.70 16.27 9.27
C ARG A 28 -17.31 16.38 8.62
N ASN A 29 -16.22 16.16 9.38
CA ASN A 29 -14.83 16.31 8.94
C ASN A 29 -13.99 15.03 9.15
N THR A 30 -14.59 13.84 9.10
CA THR A 30 -13.86 12.57 9.33
C THR A 30 -13.39 11.84 8.08
N GLY A 31 -13.72 12.30 6.87
CA GLY A 31 -13.28 11.61 5.64
C GLY A 31 -13.73 10.14 5.57
N SER A 32 -14.83 9.78 6.23
CA SER A 32 -15.26 8.38 6.36
C SER A 32 -15.91 7.89 5.06
N PHE A 33 -15.08 7.60 4.06
CA PHE A 33 -15.50 6.92 2.85
C PHE A 33 -16.05 5.53 3.16
N ARG A 34 -17.05 5.11 2.38
CA ARG A 34 -17.57 3.74 2.37
C ARG A 34 -17.39 3.18 0.97
N TRP A 35 -17.31 1.87 0.86
CA TRP A 35 -17.22 1.18 -0.42
C TRP A 35 -18.31 0.12 -0.50
N ASN A 36 -18.81 -0.12 -1.71
CA ASN A 36 -19.66 -1.27 -1.97
C ASN A 36 -18.87 -2.54 -1.62
N PRO A 37 -19.39 -3.46 -0.78
CA PRO A 37 -18.68 -4.68 -0.43
C PRO A 37 -18.53 -5.67 -1.60
N THR A 38 -19.32 -5.51 -2.66
CA THR A 38 -19.20 -6.28 -3.90
C THR A 38 -18.26 -5.57 -4.86
N GLY A 39 -17.13 -6.20 -5.14
CA GLY A 39 -16.16 -5.70 -6.09
C GLY A 39 -16.54 -5.96 -7.55
N ILE A 40 -15.84 -5.28 -8.44
CA ILE A 40 -15.92 -5.41 -9.90
C ILE A 40 -14.53 -5.84 -10.38
N VAL A 41 -14.44 -6.96 -11.09
CA VAL A 41 -13.16 -7.40 -11.67
C VAL A 41 -12.78 -6.45 -12.80
N VAL A 42 -11.60 -5.82 -12.68
CA VAL A 42 -11.09 -4.83 -13.63
C VAL A 42 -10.20 -5.49 -14.67
N LEU A 43 -9.37 -6.45 -14.23
CA LEU A 43 -8.37 -7.14 -15.04
C LEU A 43 -8.11 -8.52 -14.47
N GLY A 44 -7.89 -9.52 -15.33
CA GLY A 44 -7.69 -10.91 -14.91
C GLY A 44 -8.99 -11.70 -14.83
N ASN A 45 -8.95 -12.97 -15.20
CA ASN A 45 -10.13 -13.82 -15.36
C ASN A 45 -10.31 -14.85 -14.22
N GLY A 46 -9.53 -14.74 -13.14
CA GLY A 46 -9.58 -15.71 -12.03
C GLY A 46 -8.60 -16.89 -12.19
N THR A 47 -7.90 -17.00 -13.32
CA THR A 47 -6.97 -18.10 -13.62
C THR A 47 -5.59 -17.56 -14.00
N ALA A 48 -4.53 -18.26 -13.60
CA ALA A 48 -3.18 -17.89 -13.99
C ALA A 48 -3.00 -18.08 -15.50
N GLY A 49 -2.48 -17.06 -16.17
CA GLY A 49 -2.15 -17.11 -17.60
C GLY A 49 -1.47 -15.84 -18.08
N SER A 50 -1.02 -15.83 -19.34
CA SER A 50 -0.24 -14.75 -19.95
C SER A 50 -0.93 -14.04 -21.12
N GLU A 51 -2.07 -14.56 -21.56
CA GLU A 51 -2.85 -14.01 -22.67
C GLU A 51 -3.45 -12.64 -22.34
N SER A 52 -4.10 -12.02 -23.32
CA SER A 52 -4.86 -10.79 -23.10
C SER A 52 -5.89 -10.97 -21.98
N ASN A 53 -5.94 -9.99 -21.07
CA ASN A 53 -6.78 -10.02 -19.86
C ASN A 53 -6.51 -11.21 -18.91
N GLN A 54 -5.35 -11.88 -19.01
CA GLN A 54 -4.88 -12.82 -18.01
C GLN A 54 -3.71 -12.23 -17.22
N LEU A 55 -3.66 -12.59 -15.94
CA LEU A 55 -2.58 -12.25 -15.03
C LEU A 55 -2.08 -13.54 -14.37
N ASN A 56 -0.87 -13.51 -13.88
CA ASN A 56 -0.30 -14.56 -13.05
C ASN A 56 0.27 -13.93 -11.78
N ARG A 57 -0.51 -14.03 -10.70
CA ARG A 57 -0.17 -13.50 -9.37
C ARG A 57 0.20 -12.01 -9.44
N PRO A 58 -0.71 -11.10 -9.80
CA PRO A 58 -0.39 -9.68 -9.80
C PRO A 58 0.00 -9.24 -8.38
N PHE A 59 1.16 -8.64 -8.21
CA PHE A 59 1.68 -8.31 -6.88
C PHE A 59 1.46 -6.84 -6.51
N GLY A 60 1.87 -5.94 -7.40
CA GLY A 60 1.84 -4.50 -7.19
C GLY A 60 0.88 -3.80 -8.14
N ILE A 61 0.18 -2.78 -7.63
CA ILE A 61 -0.60 -1.84 -8.44
C ILE A 61 -0.31 -0.39 -8.06
N TYR A 62 -0.35 0.48 -9.05
CA TYR A 62 -0.30 1.93 -8.88
C TYR A 62 -1.29 2.59 -9.85
N ILE A 63 -2.01 3.62 -9.41
CA ILE A 63 -2.89 4.41 -10.29
C ILE A 63 -2.37 5.84 -10.28
N ASP A 64 -2.03 6.37 -11.47
CA ASP A 64 -1.58 7.76 -11.59
C ASP A 64 -2.78 8.74 -11.69
N ASN A 65 -2.48 10.04 -11.68
CA ASN A 65 -3.49 11.10 -11.74
C ASN A 65 -4.26 11.17 -13.07
N ASN A 66 -3.85 10.41 -14.09
CA ASN A 66 -4.56 10.29 -15.36
C ASN A 66 -5.45 9.04 -15.41
N ASP A 67 -5.72 8.42 -14.26
CA ASP A 67 -6.47 7.17 -14.11
C ASP A 67 -5.87 6.05 -14.99
N ILE A 68 -4.54 5.98 -15.05
CA ILE A 68 -3.80 4.86 -15.64
C ILE A 68 -3.43 3.89 -14.53
N LEU A 69 -3.85 2.63 -14.66
CA LEU A 69 -3.48 1.55 -13.77
C LEU A 69 -2.21 0.85 -14.27
N TYR A 70 -1.16 0.85 -13.46
CA TYR A 70 0.06 0.09 -13.67
C TYR A 70 0.00 -1.17 -12.82
N ILE A 71 0.30 -2.31 -13.43
CA ILE A 71 0.19 -3.64 -12.83
C ILE A 71 1.51 -4.36 -12.94
N THR A 72 1.97 -4.90 -11.83
CA THR A 72 3.09 -5.82 -11.81
C THR A 72 2.56 -7.25 -11.90
N ASP A 73 2.68 -7.84 -13.09
CA ASP A 73 2.25 -9.21 -13.38
C ASP A 73 3.39 -10.19 -13.03
N PHE A 74 3.65 -10.33 -11.73
CA PHE A 74 4.85 -10.96 -11.16
C PHE A 74 5.16 -12.32 -11.77
N GLY A 75 4.18 -13.22 -11.85
CA GLY A 75 4.36 -14.57 -12.38
C GLY A 75 4.64 -14.62 -13.88
N ASN A 76 4.31 -13.54 -14.60
CA ASN A 76 4.60 -13.36 -16.01
C ASN A 76 5.78 -12.40 -16.25
N ASN A 77 6.57 -12.05 -15.24
CA ASN A 77 7.80 -11.26 -15.40
C ASN A 77 7.63 -10.00 -16.28
N ARG A 78 6.50 -9.31 -16.16
CA ARG A 78 6.16 -8.14 -16.96
C ARG A 78 5.43 -7.08 -16.16
N ILE A 79 5.49 -5.84 -16.66
CA ILE A 79 4.67 -4.73 -16.20
C ILE A 79 3.64 -4.41 -17.28
N GLN A 80 2.38 -4.36 -16.87
CA GLN A 80 1.27 -3.95 -17.73
C GLN A 80 0.76 -2.57 -17.33
N LYS A 81 0.26 -1.83 -18.31
CA LYS A 81 -0.42 -0.55 -18.14
C LYS A 81 -1.81 -0.65 -18.74
N MET A 82 -2.82 -0.21 -18.02
CA MET A 82 -4.22 -0.18 -18.44
C MET A 82 -4.76 1.24 -18.34
N ILE A 83 -5.35 1.73 -19.43
CA ILE A 83 -6.07 3.01 -19.43
C ILE A 83 -7.49 2.73 -18.91
N LEU A 84 -7.83 3.16 -17.68
CA LEU A 84 -9.08 2.76 -17.02
C LEU A 84 -10.34 3.16 -17.79
N SER A 85 -10.30 4.26 -18.54
CA SER A 85 -11.44 4.76 -19.32
C SER A 85 -11.74 3.97 -20.60
N THR A 86 -10.75 3.31 -21.18
CA THR A 86 -10.89 2.57 -22.45
C THR A 86 -10.70 1.07 -22.31
N GLY A 87 -10.09 0.63 -21.21
CA GLY A 87 -9.72 -0.77 -20.97
C GLY A 87 -8.54 -1.25 -21.81
N VAL A 88 -7.86 -0.39 -22.57
CA VAL A 88 -6.69 -0.75 -23.37
C VAL A 88 -5.54 -1.15 -22.45
N ILE A 89 -4.95 -2.32 -22.68
CA ILE A 89 -3.83 -2.89 -21.92
C ILE A 89 -2.59 -3.00 -22.81
N THR A 90 -1.45 -2.57 -22.29
CA THR A 90 -0.15 -2.65 -22.98
C THR A 90 0.92 -3.18 -22.04
N THR A 91 1.81 -4.05 -22.54
CA THR A 91 3.05 -4.38 -21.82
C THR A 91 4.05 -3.26 -22.01
N ILE A 92 4.60 -2.75 -20.90
CA ILE A 92 5.51 -1.59 -20.90
C ILE A 92 6.90 -1.89 -20.35
N ALA A 93 7.12 -3.08 -19.77
CA ALA A 93 8.44 -3.61 -19.40
C ALA A 93 8.38 -5.13 -19.22
N GLY A 94 9.49 -5.82 -19.47
CA GLY A 94 9.57 -7.28 -19.45
C GLY A 94 8.90 -7.93 -20.67
N ASN A 95 9.13 -9.23 -20.85
CA ASN A 95 8.74 -9.95 -22.08
C ASN A 95 8.30 -11.40 -21.83
N ILE A 96 7.56 -11.65 -20.73
CA ILE A 96 7.06 -12.96 -20.26
C ILE A 96 8.12 -14.01 -19.90
N THR A 97 9.36 -13.82 -20.34
CA THR A 97 10.49 -14.68 -20.02
C THR A 97 11.32 -14.09 -18.90
N ALA A 98 11.51 -14.83 -17.80
CA ALA A 98 12.42 -14.43 -16.74
C ALA A 98 13.86 -14.30 -17.27
N GLY A 99 14.54 -13.21 -16.91
CA GLY A 99 15.94 -13.00 -17.28
C GLY A 99 16.50 -11.69 -16.74
N ASN A 100 17.78 -11.42 -17.01
CA ASN A 100 18.52 -10.27 -16.46
C ASN A 100 18.97 -9.24 -17.51
N SER A 101 18.62 -9.44 -18.79
CA SER A 101 18.89 -8.44 -19.83
C SER A 101 18.09 -7.15 -19.55
N ASN A 102 18.43 -6.06 -20.25
CA ASN A 102 17.75 -4.77 -20.06
C ASN A 102 16.29 -4.78 -20.57
N THR A 103 15.89 -5.79 -21.34
CA THR A 103 14.51 -5.99 -21.81
C THR A 103 13.72 -7.02 -20.98
N GLN A 104 14.37 -7.66 -20.02
CA GLN A 104 13.79 -8.70 -19.18
C GLN A 104 13.67 -8.24 -17.73
N LEU A 105 12.74 -8.89 -17.03
CA LEU A 105 12.55 -8.80 -15.58
C LEU A 105 12.54 -10.23 -15.03
N ASN A 106 12.71 -10.38 -13.72
CA ASN A 106 12.61 -11.64 -13.02
C ASN A 106 11.95 -11.41 -11.65
N GLY A 107 10.66 -11.73 -11.57
CA GLY A 107 9.82 -11.50 -10.40
C GLY A 107 9.70 -10.02 -10.03
N PRO A 108 9.22 -9.14 -10.91
CA PRO A 108 9.01 -7.75 -10.53
C PRO A 108 7.98 -7.67 -9.39
N GLU A 109 8.23 -6.87 -8.36
CA GLU A 109 7.37 -6.84 -7.15
C GLU A 109 6.40 -5.66 -7.12
N PHE A 110 6.81 -4.52 -7.67
CA PHE A 110 6.00 -3.30 -7.72
C PHE A 110 6.33 -2.46 -8.97
N VAL A 111 5.54 -1.41 -9.22
CA VAL A 111 5.79 -0.43 -10.28
C VAL A 111 5.40 0.95 -9.78
N TYR A 112 6.28 1.93 -9.99
CA TYR A 112 6.00 3.33 -9.68
C TYR A 112 6.34 4.21 -10.89
N PRO A 113 5.37 4.94 -11.48
CA PRO A 113 5.62 5.91 -12.54
C PRO A 113 6.04 7.29 -11.99
N ASP A 114 6.95 7.99 -12.66
CA ASP A 114 7.20 9.41 -12.40
C ASP A 114 6.30 10.33 -13.23
N GLY A 115 6.43 11.65 -13.04
CA GLY A 115 5.64 12.66 -13.77
C GLY A 115 5.86 12.67 -15.30
N ASN A 116 6.93 12.04 -15.79
CA ASN A 116 7.22 11.87 -17.22
C ASN A 116 6.78 10.47 -17.72
N GLN A 117 6.10 9.69 -16.88
CA GLN A 117 5.70 8.30 -17.14
C GLN A 117 6.89 7.35 -17.38
N ASN A 118 8.09 7.68 -16.90
CA ASN A 118 9.12 6.65 -16.74
C ASN A 118 8.69 5.77 -15.57
N ILE A 119 8.91 4.46 -15.67
CA ILE A 119 8.56 3.52 -14.59
C ILE A 119 9.81 3.00 -13.89
N TYR A 120 9.70 2.84 -12.58
CA TYR A 120 10.70 2.25 -11.72
C TYR A 120 10.18 0.89 -11.23
N VAL A 121 11.03 -0.13 -11.29
CA VAL A 121 10.62 -1.52 -11.07
C VAL A 121 11.64 -2.24 -10.19
N PRO A 122 11.26 -2.67 -8.98
CA PRO A 122 11.98 -3.66 -8.19
C PRO A 122 12.05 -4.99 -8.93
N ASP A 123 13.23 -5.35 -9.42
CA ASP A 123 13.48 -6.58 -10.16
C ASP A 123 14.04 -7.63 -9.19
N TYR A 124 13.13 -8.25 -8.41
CA TYR A 124 13.43 -8.96 -7.15
C TYR A 124 14.56 -9.97 -7.27
N TYR A 125 14.47 -10.91 -8.22
CA TYR A 125 15.44 -12.00 -8.39
C TYR A 125 16.72 -11.55 -9.10
N ASN A 126 16.74 -10.33 -9.66
CA ASN A 126 17.91 -9.72 -10.26
C ASN A 126 18.57 -8.69 -9.34
N TYR A 127 18.11 -8.52 -8.09
CA TYR A 127 18.74 -7.66 -7.07
C TYR A 127 19.07 -6.25 -7.59
N ARG A 128 18.13 -5.63 -8.29
CA ARG A 128 18.27 -4.29 -8.89
C ARG A 128 16.95 -3.55 -8.96
N ILE A 129 17.04 -2.24 -9.11
CA ILE A 129 15.91 -1.39 -9.51
C ILE A 129 16.15 -0.93 -10.94
N GLN A 130 15.19 -1.22 -11.82
CA GLN A 130 15.23 -0.83 -13.22
C GLN A 130 14.37 0.41 -13.45
N ARG A 131 14.87 1.38 -14.22
CA ARG A 131 14.10 2.49 -14.77
C ARG A 131 13.86 2.24 -16.26
N PHE A 132 12.60 2.28 -16.70
CA PHE A 132 12.24 2.24 -18.12
C PHE A 132 11.72 3.62 -18.53
N PRO A 133 12.36 4.28 -19.51
CA PRO A 133 11.82 5.49 -20.09
C PRO A 133 10.43 5.27 -20.69
N SER A 134 9.58 6.31 -20.67
CA SER A 134 8.24 6.22 -21.28
C SER A 134 8.32 5.76 -22.75
N GLY A 135 7.58 4.70 -23.09
CA GLY A 135 7.57 4.08 -24.42
C GLY A 135 8.75 3.17 -24.74
N SER A 136 9.76 3.05 -23.88
CA SER A 136 10.89 2.14 -24.05
C SER A 136 10.67 0.82 -23.31
N LEU A 137 10.87 -0.31 -24.00
CA LEU A 137 10.97 -1.64 -23.38
C LEU A 137 12.38 -1.97 -22.88
N ILE A 138 13.33 -1.05 -23.05
CA ILE A 138 14.72 -1.20 -22.59
C ILE A 138 14.89 -0.39 -21.30
N GLY A 139 15.22 -1.09 -20.23
CA GLY A 139 15.47 -0.53 -18.91
C GLY A 139 16.94 -0.17 -18.68
N THR A 140 17.19 0.61 -17.63
CA THR A 140 18.52 0.91 -17.10
C THR A 140 18.53 0.67 -15.59
N THR A 141 19.54 -0.05 -15.09
CA THR A 141 19.74 -0.21 -13.65
C THR A 141 20.11 1.13 -13.01
N ILE A 142 19.29 1.59 -12.08
CA ILE A 142 19.55 2.82 -11.31
C ILE A 142 20.06 2.56 -9.89
N ALA A 143 19.86 1.35 -9.36
CA ALA A 143 20.37 0.92 -8.06
C ALA A 143 20.52 -0.60 -8.00
N GLY A 144 21.39 -1.08 -7.10
CA GLY A 144 21.72 -2.50 -6.96
C GLY A 144 22.91 -2.92 -7.83
N THR A 145 23.55 -4.03 -7.45
CA THR A 145 24.71 -4.62 -8.15
C THR A 145 24.38 -5.86 -8.96
N GLY A 146 23.14 -6.36 -8.90
CA GLY A 146 22.79 -7.66 -9.49
C GLY A 146 23.11 -8.87 -8.60
N THR A 147 23.60 -8.65 -7.39
CA THR A 147 23.96 -9.72 -6.44
C THR A 147 23.34 -9.44 -5.06
N PRO A 148 22.91 -10.49 -4.34
CA PRO A 148 22.36 -10.32 -3.00
C PRO A 148 23.45 -9.89 -2.02
N GLY A 149 23.10 -9.04 -1.07
CA GLY A 149 23.99 -8.68 0.03
C GLY A 149 23.44 -7.57 0.93
N ASN A 150 24.26 -7.19 1.92
CA ASN A 150 23.87 -6.23 2.96
C ASN A 150 24.57 -4.87 2.81
N ALA A 151 25.52 -4.75 1.88
CA ALA A 151 26.18 -3.48 1.58
C ALA A 151 25.15 -2.42 1.12
N THR A 152 25.50 -1.14 1.21
CA THR A 152 24.57 -0.04 0.89
C THR A 152 24.27 0.11 -0.60
N ASN A 153 25.00 -0.57 -1.47
CA ASN A 153 24.72 -0.68 -2.90
C ASN A 153 24.19 -2.06 -3.33
N GLN A 154 24.07 -3.01 -2.40
CA GLN A 154 23.52 -4.34 -2.62
C GLN A 154 22.11 -4.42 -2.06
N PHE A 155 21.35 -5.37 -2.59
CA PHE A 155 19.98 -5.58 -2.16
C PHE A 155 19.74 -7.00 -1.67
N ASN A 156 18.86 -7.18 -0.70
CA ASN A 156 18.37 -8.49 -0.30
C ASN A 156 16.87 -8.43 0.01
N GLY A 157 16.08 -8.96 -0.93
CA GLY A 157 14.63 -9.02 -0.80
C GLY A 157 13.90 -7.70 -1.10
N ILE A 158 14.20 -7.06 -2.24
CA ILE A 158 13.58 -5.80 -2.68
C ILE A 158 12.07 -5.98 -2.89
N LYS A 159 11.21 -5.28 -2.17
CA LYS A 159 9.75 -5.47 -2.27
C LYS A 159 9.03 -4.31 -2.93
N ASN A 160 9.10 -3.14 -2.34
CA ASN A 160 8.28 -2.01 -2.76
C ASN A 160 9.15 -0.77 -2.90
N ILE A 161 8.68 0.18 -3.70
CA ILE A 161 9.33 1.47 -3.91
C ILE A 161 8.33 2.61 -3.87
N TRP A 162 8.82 3.77 -3.48
CA TRP A 162 8.07 5.02 -3.55
C TRP A 162 8.98 6.17 -3.97
N LEU A 163 8.50 7.06 -4.83
CA LEU A 163 9.23 8.27 -5.20
C LEU A 163 8.74 9.46 -4.37
N ASP A 164 9.64 10.37 -4.02
CA ASP A 164 9.24 11.65 -3.46
C ASP A 164 8.49 12.52 -4.49
N SER A 165 7.83 13.59 -4.05
CA SER A 165 7.03 14.45 -4.93
C SER A 165 7.86 15.19 -5.98
N SER A 166 9.17 15.34 -5.76
CA SER A 166 10.09 15.91 -6.75
C SER A 166 10.66 14.88 -7.74
N TYR A 167 10.36 13.59 -7.52
CA TYR A 167 10.92 12.45 -8.25
C TYR A 167 12.46 12.40 -8.26
N GLN A 168 13.13 13.05 -7.31
CA GLN A 168 14.59 13.05 -7.19
C GLN A 168 15.09 11.88 -6.34
N TYR A 169 14.26 11.39 -5.42
CA TYR A 169 14.60 10.30 -4.52
C TYR A 169 13.61 9.15 -4.66
N LEU A 170 14.18 7.95 -4.61
CA LEU A 170 13.46 6.70 -4.51
C LEU A 170 13.73 6.08 -3.14
N TYR A 171 12.67 5.67 -2.47
CA TYR A 171 12.68 4.89 -1.24
C TYR A 171 12.35 3.45 -1.57
N GLU A 172 13.16 2.51 -1.13
CA GLU A 172 13.02 1.09 -1.42
C GLU A 172 13.01 0.27 -0.13
N VAL A 173 12.19 -0.77 -0.10
CA VAL A 173 12.00 -1.65 1.07
C VAL A 173 12.68 -3.00 0.86
N GLU A 174 13.65 -3.30 1.71
CA GLU A 174 14.35 -4.58 1.72
C GLU A 174 13.82 -5.49 2.82
N SER A 175 13.10 -6.54 2.42
CA SER A 175 12.45 -7.43 3.37
C SER A 175 13.43 -8.33 4.12
N LEU A 176 14.54 -8.75 3.48
CA LEU A 176 15.51 -9.65 4.11
C LEU A 176 16.60 -8.88 4.87
N ASN A 177 16.89 -7.64 4.46
CA ASN A 177 17.77 -6.73 5.20
C ASN A 177 17.05 -5.90 6.26
N ASN A 178 15.72 -6.01 6.37
CA ASN A 178 14.91 -5.34 7.40
C ASN A 178 15.13 -3.82 7.45
N ARG A 179 15.20 -3.18 6.27
CA ARG A 179 15.51 -1.75 6.17
C ARG A 179 14.78 -1.10 5.01
N VAL A 180 14.72 0.24 5.06
CA VAL A 180 14.35 1.08 3.93
C VAL A 180 15.58 1.86 3.49
N MET A 181 15.87 1.81 2.19
CA MET A 181 16.98 2.51 1.56
C MET A 181 16.48 3.70 0.74
N ARG A 182 17.29 4.75 0.64
CA ARG A 182 17.06 5.90 -0.23
C ARG A 182 18.16 6.01 -1.27
N PHE A 183 17.78 6.21 -2.54
CA PHE A 183 18.67 6.46 -3.67
C PHE A 183 18.23 7.70 -4.44
N SER A 184 19.15 8.37 -5.15
CA SER A 184 18.75 9.35 -6.16
C SER A 184 18.20 8.63 -7.39
N THR A 185 17.17 9.15 -8.05
CA THR A 185 16.64 8.62 -9.32
C THR A 185 17.60 8.78 -10.50
N ASN A 186 18.65 9.60 -10.35
CA ASN A 186 19.75 9.75 -11.31
C ASN A 186 20.97 8.86 -11.00
N SER A 187 20.87 8.01 -9.98
CA SER A 187 21.90 7.01 -9.66
C SER A 187 22.09 6.01 -10.80
N ILE A 188 23.25 5.36 -10.81
CA ILE A 188 23.59 4.29 -11.74
C ILE A 188 23.85 2.98 -10.98
N ASN A 189 23.97 1.87 -11.72
CA ASN A 189 24.32 0.55 -11.17
C ASN A 189 25.45 0.63 -10.14
N GLY A 190 25.25 0.00 -8.98
CA GLY A 190 26.24 -0.07 -7.91
C GLY A 190 26.40 1.20 -7.08
N THR A 191 25.61 2.25 -7.32
CA THR A 191 25.57 3.44 -6.45
C THR A 191 25.14 3.04 -5.04
N ALA A 192 25.85 3.52 -4.02
CA ALA A 192 25.48 3.31 -2.63
C ALA A 192 24.30 4.20 -2.22
N GLY A 193 23.29 3.58 -1.60
CA GLY A 193 22.15 4.28 -1.01
C GLY A 193 22.40 4.67 0.44
N THR A 194 21.39 5.26 1.06
CA THR A 194 21.38 5.62 2.49
C THR A 194 20.29 4.84 3.21
N VAL A 195 20.59 4.21 4.34
CA VAL A 195 19.57 3.62 5.23
C VAL A 195 18.77 4.76 5.85
N VAL A 196 17.45 4.73 5.69
CA VAL A 196 16.53 5.77 6.21
C VAL A 196 15.49 5.25 7.20
N ALA A 197 15.37 3.93 7.36
CA ALA A 197 14.63 3.29 8.44
C ALA A 197 15.11 1.85 8.63
N GLY A 198 15.03 1.33 9.87
CA GLY A 198 15.43 -0.04 10.20
C GLY A 198 16.94 -0.30 10.05
N GLY A 199 17.30 -1.53 9.68
CA GLY A 199 18.68 -2.00 9.56
C GLY A 199 19.30 -2.53 10.86
N ASN A 200 18.53 -2.59 11.95
CA ASN A 200 18.98 -2.98 13.30
C ASN A 200 18.60 -4.42 13.67
N ASN A 201 18.84 -5.38 12.76
CA ASN A 201 18.33 -6.76 12.82
C ASN A 201 16.79 -6.85 12.80
N PRO A 202 16.20 -8.00 12.41
CA PRO A 202 14.76 -8.17 12.46
C PRO A 202 14.24 -8.11 13.89
N GLY A 203 13.16 -7.35 14.12
CA GLY A 203 12.51 -7.31 15.43
C GLY A 203 11.35 -6.33 15.54
N ASN A 204 10.85 -6.20 16.76
CA ASN A 204 9.62 -5.48 17.09
C ASN A 204 9.86 -4.24 17.97
N ASN A 205 11.12 -3.89 18.22
CA ASN A 205 11.50 -2.66 18.90
C ASN A 205 11.27 -1.44 17.99
N THR A 206 11.24 -0.25 18.58
CA THR A 206 10.94 1.00 17.86
C THR A 206 11.98 1.38 16.82
N ASP A 207 13.20 0.86 16.93
CA ASP A 207 14.32 1.06 16.01
C ASP A 207 14.48 -0.10 15.00
N GLN A 208 13.56 -1.06 14.98
CA GLN A 208 13.64 -2.26 14.14
C GLN A 208 12.50 -2.34 13.13
N LEU A 209 12.77 -3.04 12.02
CA LEU A 209 11.75 -3.58 11.12
C LEU A 209 11.88 -5.11 11.13
N ASN A 210 10.82 -5.81 10.76
CA ASN A 210 10.78 -7.26 10.67
C ASN A 210 10.05 -7.68 9.39
N ASN A 211 10.82 -8.09 8.39
CA ASN A 211 10.37 -8.49 7.07
C ASN A 211 9.49 -7.43 6.36
N PRO A 212 9.86 -6.14 6.33
CA PRO A 212 9.01 -5.09 5.77
C PRO A 212 8.66 -5.36 4.29
N GLN A 213 7.47 -4.95 3.85
CA GLN A 213 6.95 -5.25 2.50
C GLN A 213 6.60 -3.97 1.72
N GLY A 214 5.43 -3.39 1.97
CA GLY A 214 4.97 -2.17 1.32
C GLY A 214 5.43 -0.89 2.02
N ILE A 215 5.51 0.19 1.25
CA ILE A 215 5.80 1.54 1.75
C ILE A 215 4.87 2.55 1.09
N TYR A 216 4.53 3.59 1.85
CA TYR A 216 3.92 4.82 1.36
C TYR A 216 4.68 6.01 1.95
N TYR A 217 5.11 6.96 1.13
CA TYR A 217 5.76 8.18 1.62
C TYR A 217 4.82 9.38 1.50
N ASP A 218 4.41 9.89 2.66
CA ASP A 218 3.64 11.13 2.78
C ASP A 218 4.60 12.32 2.70
N THR A 219 4.61 12.97 1.54
CA THR A 219 5.46 14.14 1.28
C THR A 219 5.03 15.36 2.08
N SER A 220 3.75 15.46 2.47
CA SER A 220 3.24 16.60 3.25
C SER A 220 3.74 16.59 4.69
N SER A 221 3.98 15.40 5.25
CA SER A 221 4.46 15.22 6.62
C SER A 221 5.88 14.64 6.73
N ASN A 222 6.59 14.50 5.59
CA ASN A 222 7.91 13.87 5.49
C ASN A 222 7.97 12.54 6.28
N SER A 223 6.97 11.68 6.06
CA SER A 223 6.81 10.46 6.83
C SER A 223 6.58 9.26 5.93
N MET A 224 7.35 8.20 6.15
CA MET A 224 7.12 6.89 5.55
C MET A 224 6.15 6.09 6.42
N TYR A 225 5.29 5.32 5.78
CA TYR A 225 4.43 4.32 6.40
C TYR A 225 4.82 2.98 5.81
N ILE A 226 5.25 2.05 6.66
CA ILE A 226 5.88 0.79 6.26
C ILE A 226 5.01 -0.35 6.75
N ALA A 227 4.62 -1.24 5.85
CA ALA A 227 3.96 -2.49 6.21
C ALA A 227 4.99 -3.46 6.79
N ASN A 228 5.02 -3.52 8.12
CA ASN A 228 5.95 -4.35 8.88
C ASN A 228 5.38 -5.77 9.03
N TYR A 229 5.51 -6.56 7.98
CA TYR A 229 4.85 -7.86 7.83
C TYR A 229 5.06 -8.81 9.02
N GLY A 230 6.31 -8.97 9.46
CA GLY A 230 6.69 -9.88 10.56
C GLY A 230 6.34 -9.34 11.94
N GLY A 231 6.22 -8.01 12.08
CA GLY A 231 5.75 -7.38 13.30
C GLY A 231 4.23 -7.19 13.37
N HIS A 232 3.50 -7.54 12.30
CA HIS A 232 2.05 -7.41 12.18
C HIS A 232 1.55 -5.98 12.43
N THR A 233 2.30 -4.99 11.96
CA THR A 233 2.03 -3.57 12.21
C THR A 233 2.25 -2.72 10.96
N ILE A 234 1.68 -1.52 10.98
CA ILE A 234 2.15 -0.41 10.16
C ILE A 234 3.00 0.50 11.04
N ILE A 235 4.21 0.81 10.58
CA ILE A 235 5.13 1.70 11.27
C ILE A 235 5.23 3.01 10.49
N LYS A 236 4.97 4.13 11.17
CA LYS A 236 5.27 5.48 10.69
C LYS A 236 6.72 5.81 11.06
N TRP A 237 7.51 6.30 10.10
CA TRP A 237 8.92 6.58 10.28
C TRP A 237 9.34 7.84 9.50
N ILE A 238 10.00 8.79 10.16
CA ILE A 238 10.58 9.96 9.48
C ILE A 238 11.94 9.56 8.92
N PRO A 239 12.21 9.68 7.60
CA PRO A 239 13.47 9.25 7.01
C PRO A 239 14.71 9.72 7.78
N GLY A 240 15.55 8.78 8.22
CA GLY A 240 16.78 9.04 8.97
C GLY A 240 16.61 9.15 10.50
N ALA A 241 15.37 9.14 11.02
CA ALA A 241 15.14 9.05 12.46
C ALA A 241 15.59 7.70 13.02
N SER A 242 16.01 7.66 14.28
CA SER A 242 16.46 6.42 14.95
C SER A 242 15.32 5.46 15.29
N ASN A 243 14.08 5.95 15.38
CA ASN A 243 12.93 5.18 15.81
C ASN A 243 11.70 5.50 14.95
N GLY A 244 10.89 4.49 14.68
CA GLY A 244 9.53 4.61 14.16
C GLY A 244 8.47 4.57 15.26
N SER A 245 7.21 4.66 14.86
CA SER A 245 6.04 4.57 15.74
C SER A 245 4.98 3.68 15.11
N VAL A 246 4.45 2.72 15.88
CA VAL A 246 3.34 1.87 15.41
C VAL A 246 2.07 2.71 15.31
N VAL A 247 1.44 2.70 14.14
CA VAL A 247 0.22 3.47 13.83
C VAL A 247 -0.98 2.60 13.46
N ALA A 248 -0.77 1.30 13.24
CA ALA A 248 -1.83 0.30 13.12
C ALA A 248 -1.29 -1.10 13.49
N GLY A 249 -2.14 -1.97 14.04
CA GLY A 249 -1.75 -3.27 14.57
C GLY A 249 -1.13 -3.19 15.98
N THR A 250 -0.79 -4.35 16.53
CA THR A 250 -0.09 -4.48 17.82
C THR A 250 1.23 -5.22 17.61
N SER A 251 2.33 -4.64 18.10
CA SER A 251 3.68 -5.13 17.83
C SER A 251 3.85 -6.60 18.24
N GLY A 252 4.24 -7.45 17.28
CA GLY A 252 4.48 -8.88 17.49
C GLY A 252 3.22 -9.73 17.71
N GLN A 253 2.02 -9.17 17.54
CA GLN A 253 0.76 -9.89 17.75
C GLN A 253 -0.06 -9.97 16.46
N SER A 254 -0.17 -11.17 15.89
CA SER A 254 -1.09 -11.44 14.79
C SER A 254 -2.50 -11.67 15.30
N GLY A 255 -3.52 -11.22 14.56
CA GLY A 255 -4.90 -11.60 14.81
C GLY A 255 -5.86 -10.97 13.82
N ASN A 256 -7.16 -11.23 13.98
CA ASN A 256 -8.21 -10.76 13.07
C ASN A 256 -9.24 -9.82 13.73
N THR A 257 -9.03 -9.44 15.00
CA THR A 257 -9.83 -8.41 15.65
C THR A 257 -9.64 -7.05 14.94
N SER A 258 -10.46 -6.06 15.28
CA SER A 258 -10.40 -4.73 14.67
C SER A 258 -9.05 -4.02 14.89
N SER A 259 -8.39 -4.22 16.03
CA SER A 259 -7.09 -3.60 16.33
C SER A 259 -5.89 -4.40 15.83
N LEU A 260 -6.05 -5.68 15.50
CA LEU A 260 -4.96 -6.55 15.07
C LEU A 260 -4.87 -6.65 13.54
N LEU A 261 -3.64 -6.87 13.08
CA LEU A 261 -3.33 -7.21 11.71
C LEU A 261 -2.71 -8.61 11.67
N ASN A 262 -2.67 -9.21 10.50
CA ASN A 262 -1.99 -10.46 10.26
C ASN A 262 -1.23 -10.37 8.93
N SER A 263 0.08 -10.19 9.04
CA SER A 263 1.00 -10.11 7.91
C SER A 263 0.58 -9.07 6.84
N PRO A 264 0.57 -7.77 7.20
CA PRO A 264 0.23 -6.72 6.26
C PRO A 264 1.25 -6.65 5.12
N LEU A 265 0.79 -6.49 3.88
CA LEU A 265 1.66 -6.44 2.70
C LEU A 265 1.81 -5.04 2.10
N ASP A 266 0.81 -4.16 2.25
CA ASP A 266 0.84 -2.81 1.66
C ASP A 266 0.01 -1.82 2.49
N VAL A 267 0.34 -0.54 2.34
CA VAL A 267 -0.25 0.56 3.09
C VAL A 267 -0.45 1.81 2.22
N ARG A 268 -1.55 2.52 2.41
CA ARG A 268 -1.81 3.86 1.84
C ARG A 268 -2.35 4.78 2.91
N VAL A 269 -2.14 6.09 2.75
CA VAL A 269 -2.68 7.10 3.65
C VAL A 269 -3.40 8.16 2.83
N ASP A 270 -4.61 8.55 3.24
CA ASP A 270 -5.34 9.64 2.60
C ASP A 270 -5.01 11.01 3.22
N GLN A 271 -5.50 12.08 2.60
CA GLN A 271 -5.36 13.46 3.10
C GLN A 271 -5.96 13.72 4.49
N TYR A 272 -6.78 12.79 5.02
CA TYR A 272 -7.37 12.88 6.35
C TYR A 272 -6.58 12.05 7.38
N GLN A 273 -5.43 11.49 7.00
CA GLN A 273 -4.59 10.59 7.78
C GLN A 273 -5.27 9.27 8.15
N ASN A 274 -6.24 8.82 7.36
CA ASN A 274 -6.72 7.45 7.44
C ASN A 274 -5.69 6.51 6.81
N ILE A 275 -5.38 5.42 7.50
CA ILE A 275 -4.38 4.43 7.08
C ILE A 275 -5.13 3.21 6.54
N TYR A 276 -4.87 2.86 5.29
CA TYR A 276 -5.46 1.73 4.59
C TYR A 276 -4.43 0.64 4.44
N VAL A 277 -4.78 -0.58 4.85
CA VAL A 277 -3.83 -1.69 4.98
C VAL A 277 -4.35 -2.90 4.25
N ALA A 278 -3.52 -3.49 3.39
CA ALA A 278 -3.73 -4.84 2.89
C ALA A 278 -3.38 -5.83 4.02
N ASP A 279 -4.39 -6.24 4.79
CA ASP A 279 -4.27 -7.18 5.91
C ASP A 279 -4.36 -8.63 5.38
N SER A 280 -3.26 -9.06 4.77
CA SER A 280 -3.31 -10.05 3.71
C SER A 280 -3.62 -11.47 4.16
N ARG A 281 -3.19 -11.88 5.37
CA ARG A 281 -3.54 -13.19 5.94
C ARG A 281 -4.93 -13.21 6.57
N ASN A 282 -5.56 -12.05 6.74
CA ASN A 282 -6.97 -11.92 7.11
C ASN A 282 -7.87 -11.67 5.89
N PHE A 283 -7.33 -11.71 4.67
CA PHE A 283 -8.10 -11.63 3.42
C PHE A 283 -8.96 -10.37 3.30
N ARG A 284 -8.44 -9.23 3.79
CA ARG A 284 -9.21 -7.99 3.89
C ARG A 284 -8.35 -6.75 3.65
N ILE A 285 -9.02 -5.66 3.31
CA ILE A 285 -8.47 -4.31 3.42
C ILE A 285 -9.06 -3.65 4.66
N GLN A 286 -8.19 -3.19 5.55
CA GLN A 286 -8.59 -2.48 6.78
C GLN A 286 -8.31 -0.99 6.65
N ARG A 287 -9.19 -0.17 7.20
CA ARG A 287 -8.97 1.27 7.42
C ARG A 287 -8.83 1.55 8.91
N PHE A 288 -7.75 2.20 9.30
CA PHE A 288 -7.53 2.74 10.64
C PHE A 288 -7.68 4.26 10.61
N CYS A 289 -8.41 4.81 11.57
CA CYS A 289 -8.51 6.25 11.75
C CYS A 289 -7.76 6.62 13.02
N VAL A 290 -6.75 7.48 12.91
CA VAL A 290 -5.91 7.93 14.04
C VAL A 290 -6.77 8.56 15.16
N LYS A 291 -7.91 9.17 14.80
CA LYS A 291 -8.83 9.79 15.76
C LYS A 291 -9.69 8.80 16.56
N ASN A 292 -9.77 7.52 16.15
CA ASN A 292 -10.65 6.50 16.74
C ASN A 292 -9.87 5.43 17.54
N GLY A 293 -8.70 5.77 18.09
CA GLY A 293 -7.97 4.88 19.01
C GLY A 293 -7.42 3.60 18.37
N ASN A 294 -6.95 3.66 17.11
CA ASN A 294 -6.34 2.55 16.36
C ASN A 294 -7.25 1.31 16.17
N GLN A 295 -8.57 1.49 16.19
CA GLN A 295 -9.52 0.45 15.79
C GLN A 295 -9.67 0.45 14.26
N GLY A 296 -9.42 -0.70 13.64
CA GLY A 296 -9.62 -0.94 12.22
C GLY A 296 -11.08 -1.21 11.85
N THR A 297 -11.46 -0.78 10.65
CA THR A 297 -12.72 -1.13 10.00
C THR A 297 -12.40 -1.88 8.70
N THR A 298 -12.95 -3.07 8.52
CA THR A 298 -12.90 -3.78 7.22
C THR A 298 -13.67 -2.98 6.17
N ILE A 299 -13.02 -2.63 5.07
CA ILE A 299 -13.65 -1.88 3.96
C ILE A 299 -13.81 -2.70 2.68
N ALA A 300 -13.10 -3.83 2.57
CA ALA A 300 -13.23 -4.81 1.49
C ALA A 300 -12.73 -6.18 1.96
N GLY A 301 -13.35 -7.26 1.47
CA GLY A 301 -13.02 -8.63 1.88
C GLY A 301 -13.42 -8.93 3.34
N GLY A 302 -12.65 -9.80 4.00
CA GLY A 302 -12.90 -10.23 5.39
C GLY A 302 -13.87 -11.40 5.54
N ASN A 303 -14.34 -11.97 4.44
CA ASN A 303 -15.23 -13.13 4.40
C ASN A 303 -14.48 -14.48 4.27
N GLY A 304 -13.20 -14.49 4.64
CA GLY A 304 -12.29 -15.59 4.34
C GLY A 304 -11.73 -15.53 2.90
N ALA A 305 -10.87 -16.49 2.57
CA ALA A 305 -10.35 -16.64 1.22
C ALA A 305 -11.44 -17.21 0.29
N GLY A 306 -11.57 -16.64 -0.90
CA GLY A 306 -12.51 -17.10 -1.91
C GLY A 306 -12.34 -16.31 -3.21
N ASN A 307 -13.04 -16.73 -4.27
CA ASN A 307 -12.91 -16.15 -5.61
C ASN A 307 -14.12 -15.33 -6.05
N SER A 308 -15.21 -15.27 -5.28
CA SER A 308 -16.33 -14.37 -5.60
C SER A 308 -15.94 -12.90 -5.37
N THR A 309 -16.75 -11.97 -5.84
CA THR A 309 -16.45 -10.53 -5.81
C THR A 309 -16.52 -9.88 -4.42
N ILE A 310 -16.99 -10.61 -3.41
CA ILE A 310 -16.97 -10.17 -1.99
C ILE A 310 -15.79 -10.76 -1.21
N HIS A 311 -14.99 -11.64 -1.83
CA HIS A 311 -13.83 -12.27 -1.23
C HIS A 311 -12.54 -11.70 -1.81
N LEU A 312 -11.47 -11.76 -1.00
CA LEU A 312 -10.10 -11.54 -1.43
C LEU A 312 -9.28 -12.78 -1.04
N ALA A 313 -8.21 -13.06 -1.76
CA ALA A 313 -7.28 -14.14 -1.50
C ALA A 313 -5.85 -13.61 -1.63
N GLN A 314 -5.22 -13.39 -0.46
CA GLN A 314 -3.92 -12.72 -0.31
C GLN A 314 -3.86 -11.36 -1.02
N PRO A 315 -4.71 -10.39 -0.64
CA PRO A 315 -4.61 -9.04 -1.19
C PRO A 315 -3.23 -8.48 -0.87
N ARG A 316 -2.44 -8.15 -1.89
CA ARG A 316 -1.03 -7.77 -1.72
C ARG A 316 -0.80 -6.27 -1.82
N SER A 317 -1.47 -5.60 -2.75
CA SER A 317 -1.34 -4.17 -2.95
C SER A 317 -2.71 -3.51 -3.10
N LEU A 318 -2.82 -2.25 -2.68
CA LEU A 318 -4.01 -1.43 -2.84
C LEU A 318 -3.66 -0.05 -3.39
N HIS A 319 -4.57 0.55 -4.15
CA HIS A 319 -4.49 1.94 -4.59
C HIS A 319 -5.87 2.54 -4.76
N PHE A 320 -5.96 3.87 -4.78
CA PHE A 320 -7.20 4.59 -5.07
C PHE A 320 -7.12 5.26 -6.44
N ASP A 321 -8.24 5.35 -7.16
CA ASP A 321 -8.35 6.28 -8.30
C ASP A 321 -8.70 7.70 -7.83
N SER A 322 -8.76 8.65 -8.77
CA SER A 322 -9.07 10.05 -8.48
C SER A 322 -10.44 10.26 -7.81
N GLN A 323 -11.38 9.32 -7.98
CA GLN A 323 -12.69 9.33 -7.33
C GLN A 323 -12.72 8.59 -5.98
N MET A 324 -11.57 8.11 -5.50
CA MET A 324 -11.40 7.31 -4.27
C MET A 324 -12.06 5.92 -4.32
N ASN A 325 -12.26 5.34 -5.50
CA ASN A 325 -12.55 3.91 -5.61
C ASN A 325 -11.30 3.10 -5.25
N LEU A 326 -11.49 2.02 -4.51
CA LEU A 326 -10.41 1.15 -4.05
C LEU A 326 -10.11 0.08 -5.10
N TYR A 327 -8.86 -0.05 -5.52
CA TYR A 327 -8.37 -1.15 -6.34
C TYR A 327 -7.47 -2.03 -5.48
N VAL A 328 -7.58 -3.34 -5.65
CA VAL A 328 -6.82 -4.33 -4.90
C VAL A 328 -6.23 -5.34 -5.85
N SER A 329 -4.95 -5.64 -5.67
CA SER A 329 -4.30 -6.79 -6.30
C SER A 329 -4.67 -8.05 -5.52
N ASP A 330 -5.62 -8.82 -6.05
CA ASP A 330 -6.18 -10.03 -5.47
C ASP A 330 -5.37 -11.25 -5.93
N THR A 331 -4.16 -11.33 -5.38
CA THR A 331 -3.02 -12.08 -5.93
C THR A 331 -3.31 -13.53 -6.25
N THR A 332 -3.89 -14.28 -5.31
CA THR A 332 -4.15 -15.72 -5.48
C THR A 332 -5.31 -15.97 -6.45
N ASN A 333 -6.20 -15.00 -6.60
CA ASN A 333 -7.27 -15.05 -7.61
C ASN A 333 -6.82 -14.48 -8.97
N HIS A 334 -5.53 -14.14 -9.15
CA HIS A 334 -4.97 -13.71 -10.43
C HIS A 334 -5.74 -12.56 -11.10
N ARG A 335 -6.19 -11.59 -10.29
CA ARG A 335 -7.03 -10.48 -10.76
C ARG A 335 -6.76 -9.17 -10.02
N ILE A 336 -7.14 -8.07 -10.66
CA ILE A 336 -7.32 -6.77 -10.01
C ILE A 336 -8.83 -6.54 -9.82
N ILE A 337 -9.25 -6.22 -8.61
CA ILE A 337 -10.64 -5.98 -8.26
C ILE A 337 -10.84 -4.55 -7.73
N LYS A 338 -11.92 -3.89 -8.17
CA LYS A 338 -12.31 -2.54 -7.79
C LYS A 338 -13.52 -2.58 -6.86
N PHE A 339 -13.48 -1.84 -5.76
CA PHE A 339 -14.63 -1.56 -4.91
C PHE A 339 -15.02 -0.10 -5.09
N VAL A 340 -16.27 0.14 -5.45
CA VAL A 340 -16.77 1.49 -5.77
C VAL A 340 -17.08 2.24 -4.48
N LYS A 341 -16.63 3.48 -4.37
CA LYS A 341 -16.95 4.35 -3.24
C LYS A 341 -18.44 4.74 -3.29
N VAL A 342 -19.11 4.73 -2.13
CA VAL A 342 -20.55 5.03 -1.97
C VAL A 342 -20.81 6.16 -0.98
#